data_AF-A0A6A6HQ25-F1
#
_entry.id   AF-A0A6A6HQ25-F1
#
_cell.length_a   1.000
_cell.length_b   1.000
_cell.length_c   1.000
_cell.angle_alpha   90.00
_cell.angle_beta   90.00
_cell.angle_gamma   90.00
#
_symmetry.space_group_name_H-M   'P 1'
#
loop_
_entity.id
_entity.type
_entity.pdbx_description
1 polymer ?
#
loop_
_entity_poly.entity_id
_entity_poly.type
_entity_poly.pdbx_seq_one_letter_code
_entity_poly.pdbx_strand_id
1 'polypeptide(L)'
;MTEPSVYGSTIDRVRAAASRNSEILVTLNKTQEAVQAYNRTEFSLRKHRAELESQDRTVSILKNSSHVKFEKHKTYRDGLIIKYAYYAVCMMMLFHKKANEYEQAYFEALKKQKDAEDRRAGLQKNLDDELARNKEFRVTAEVHGKAHEDLDKLYIEVFSEPTPEFPEQEELRTQYDLAFAQRLQAKERYDVVKVNLRSSEEERKIVREDLKTAALDAEEKRQALEIAREKVFEQSGISGGIY
;
A
#
# COMPACT_ATOMS: atom_id res chain seq x y z
N MET A 1 -58.84 28.48 -14.03
CA MET A 1 -58.16 28.47 -15.34
C MET A 1 -56.73 28.11 -15.06
N THR A 2 -56.41 26.82 -15.10
CA THR A 2 -55.04 26.31 -14.96
C THR A 2 -54.33 26.51 -16.29
N GLU A 3 -53.23 27.25 -16.26
CA GLU A 3 -52.36 27.43 -17.43
C GLU A 3 -51.96 26.04 -17.97
N PRO A 4 -51.98 25.82 -19.30
CA PRO A 4 -51.45 24.60 -19.86
C PRO A 4 -49.97 24.53 -19.51
N SER A 5 -49.60 23.52 -18.73
CA SER A 5 -48.20 23.17 -18.44
C SER A 5 -47.42 23.17 -19.76
N VAL A 6 -46.51 24.14 -19.91
CA VAL A 6 -45.60 24.27 -21.05
C VAL A 6 -44.64 23.08 -21.15
N TYR A 7 -44.56 22.28 -20.08
CA TYR A 7 -43.72 21.11 -19.95
C TYR A 7 -44.54 19.84 -20.22
N GLY A 8 -44.05 18.99 -21.13
CA GLY A 8 -44.67 17.71 -21.46
C GLY A 8 -44.79 16.82 -20.22
N SER A 9 -45.85 15.99 -20.18
CA SER A 9 -46.15 15.12 -19.03
C SER A 9 -44.93 14.28 -18.64
N THR A 10 -44.73 14.08 -17.34
CA THR A 10 -43.62 13.24 -16.85
C THR A 10 -43.74 11.81 -17.38
N ILE A 11 -44.98 11.34 -17.57
CA ILE A 11 -45.29 10.05 -18.18
C ILE A 11 -44.76 9.96 -19.61
N ASP A 12 -44.85 11.05 -20.39
CA ASP A 12 -44.38 11.08 -21.77
C ASP A 12 -42.85 11.10 -21.85
N ARG A 13 -42.18 11.78 -20.91
CA ARG A 13 -40.71 11.73 -20.77
C ARG A 13 -40.22 10.34 -20.39
N VAL A 14 -40.89 9.69 -19.43
CA VAL A 14 -40.59 8.29 -19.04
C VAL A 14 -40.78 7.35 -20.23
N ARG A 15 -41.88 7.50 -21.00
CA ARG A 15 -42.12 6.69 -22.20
C ARG A 15 -41.05 6.92 -23.27
N ALA A 16 -40.65 8.17 -23.50
CA ALA A 16 -39.60 8.50 -24.46
C ALA A 16 -38.23 7.91 -24.05
N ALA A 17 -37.93 7.89 -22.74
CA ALA A 17 -36.70 7.35 -22.19
C ALA A 17 -36.66 5.81 -22.11
N ALA A 18 -37.82 5.13 -22.16
CA ALA A 18 -37.92 3.69 -21.89
C ALA A 18 -37.08 2.81 -22.83
N SER A 19 -37.06 3.13 -24.13
CA SER A 19 -36.25 2.39 -25.12
C SER A 19 -34.77 2.52 -24.81
N ARG A 20 -34.30 3.76 -24.58
CA ARG A 20 -32.90 4.07 -24.28
C ARG A 20 -32.45 3.44 -22.97
N ASN A 21 -33.29 3.47 -21.93
CA ASN A 21 -33.02 2.79 -20.67
C ASN A 21 -32.82 1.28 -20.88
N SER A 22 -33.69 0.65 -21.67
CA SER A 22 -33.58 -0.79 -21.96
C SER A 22 -32.27 -1.14 -22.67
N GLU A 23 -31.86 -0.32 -23.65
CA GLU A 23 -30.58 -0.49 -24.37
C GLU A 23 -29.36 -0.34 -23.44
N ILE A 24 -29.39 0.64 -22.55
CA ILE A 24 -28.34 0.86 -21.55
C ILE A 24 -28.24 -0.34 -20.60
N LEU A 25 -29.37 -0.83 -20.07
CA LEU A 25 -29.41 -1.99 -19.17
C LEU A 25 -28.90 -3.27 -19.85
N VAL A 26 -29.23 -3.48 -21.13
CA VAL A 26 -28.69 -4.60 -21.91
C VAL A 26 -27.17 -4.49 -22.03
N THR A 27 -26.65 -3.28 -22.27
CA THR A 27 -25.21 -3.03 -22.36
C THR A 27 -24.52 -3.28 -21.03
N LEU A 28 -25.10 -2.82 -19.92
CA LEU A 28 -24.58 -3.05 -18.57
C LEU A 28 -24.49 -4.54 -18.24
N ASN A 29 -25.55 -5.30 -18.53
CA ASN A 29 -25.58 -6.74 -18.28
C ASN A 29 -24.51 -7.48 -19.11
N LYS A 30 -24.41 -7.18 -20.41
CA LYS A 30 -23.41 -7.79 -21.30
C LYS A 30 -21.96 -7.51 -20.88
N THR A 31 -21.71 -6.38 -20.22
CA THR A 31 -20.36 -5.91 -19.87
C THR A 31 -19.98 -6.19 -18.41
N GLN A 32 -20.92 -6.69 -17.59
CA GLN A 32 -20.72 -6.93 -16.16
C GLN A 32 -19.60 -7.95 -15.87
N GLU A 33 -19.53 -9.04 -16.63
CA GLU A 33 -18.48 -10.06 -16.45
C GLU A 33 -17.09 -9.49 -16.74
N ALA A 34 -16.98 -8.65 -17.77
CA ALA A 34 -15.71 -8.03 -18.15
C ALA A 34 -15.17 -7.07 -17.09
N VAL A 35 -16.04 -6.35 -16.38
CA VAL A 35 -15.63 -5.49 -15.25
C VAL A 35 -15.07 -6.32 -14.09
N GLN A 36 -15.71 -7.45 -13.77
CA GLN A 36 -15.20 -8.35 -12.74
C GLN A 36 -13.86 -8.96 -13.14
N ALA A 37 -13.74 -9.39 -14.41
CA ALA A 37 -12.49 -9.90 -14.96
C ALA A 37 -11.38 -8.83 -14.91
N TYR A 38 -11.68 -7.59 -15.33
CA TYR A 38 -10.75 -6.46 -15.26
C TYR A 38 -10.21 -6.26 -13.84
N ASN A 39 -11.09 -6.14 -12.84
CA ASN A 39 -10.70 -5.95 -11.45
C ASN A 39 -9.83 -7.10 -10.90
N ARG A 40 -10.16 -8.35 -11.25
CA ARG A 40 -9.35 -9.52 -10.89
C ARG A 40 -7.97 -9.47 -11.53
N THR A 41 -7.89 -9.12 -12.82
CA THR A 41 -6.61 -9.01 -13.53
C THR A 41 -5.76 -7.86 -13.02
N GLU A 42 -6.36 -6.71 -12.67
CA GLU A 42 -5.65 -5.59 -12.04
C GLU A 42 -5.00 -5.99 -10.71
N PHE A 43 -5.73 -6.73 -9.88
CA PHE A 43 -5.18 -7.26 -8.63
C PHE A 43 -4.03 -8.25 -8.88
N SER A 44 -4.20 -9.17 -9.83
CA SER A 44 -3.15 -10.14 -10.24
C SER A 44 -1.90 -9.42 -10.73
N LEU A 45 -2.05 -8.42 -11.60
CA LEU A 45 -0.94 -7.62 -12.12
C LEU A 45 -0.15 -6.91 -11.02
N ARG A 46 -0.84 -6.33 -10.02
CA ARG A 46 -0.17 -5.71 -8.87
C ARG A 46 0.65 -6.72 -8.09
N LYS A 47 0.09 -7.92 -7.86
CA LYS A 47 0.79 -9.01 -7.18
C LYS A 47 2.01 -9.48 -7.98
N HIS A 48 1.86 -9.70 -9.28
CA HIS A 48 2.96 -10.13 -10.15
C HIS A 48 4.07 -9.08 -10.28
N ARG A 49 3.73 -7.78 -10.30
CA ARG A 49 4.72 -6.69 -10.24
C ARG A 49 5.53 -6.72 -8.94
N ALA A 50 4.86 -6.90 -7.80
CA ALA A 50 5.54 -7.00 -6.51
C ALA A 50 6.43 -8.26 -6.43
N GLU A 51 5.98 -9.39 -6.97
CA GLU A 51 6.80 -10.61 -7.04
C GLU A 51 8.02 -10.42 -7.96
N LEU A 52 7.85 -9.78 -9.11
CA LEU A 52 8.94 -9.46 -10.03
C LEU A 52 9.98 -8.54 -9.38
N GLU A 53 9.54 -7.49 -8.68
CA GLU A 53 10.44 -6.59 -7.96
C GLU A 53 11.23 -7.33 -6.87
N SER A 54 10.56 -8.22 -6.12
CA SER A 54 11.25 -9.07 -5.14
C SER A 54 12.27 -9.99 -5.81
N GLN A 55 11.92 -10.58 -6.95
CA GLN A 55 12.79 -11.47 -7.70
C GLN A 55 13.99 -10.71 -8.30
N ASP A 56 13.81 -9.47 -8.76
CA ASP A 56 14.87 -8.60 -9.25
C ASP A 56 15.93 -8.34 -8.18
N ARG A 57 15.48 -8.08 -6.94
CA ARG A 57 16.39 -7.96 -5.78
C ARG A 57 17.15 -9.26 -5.55
N THR A 58 16.48 -10.40 -5.60
CA THR A 58 17.11 -11.72 -5.44
C THR A 58 18.16 -12.00 -6.52
N VAL A 59 17.85 -11.71 -7.79
CA VAL A 59 18.79 -11.86 -8.91
C VAL A 59 20.01 -10.96 -8.70
N SER A 60 19.81 -9.70 -8.27
CA SER A 60 20.91 -8.77 -7.99
C SER A 60 21.83 -9.27 -6.87
N ILE A 61 21.25 -9.77 -5.77
CA ILE A 61 22.01 -10.36 -4.65
C ILE A 61 22.80 -11.60 -5.12
N LEU A 62 22.17 -12.50 -5.88
CA LEU A 62 22.81 -13.72 -6.37
C LEU A 62 23.91 -13.41 -7.40
N LYS A 63 23.72 -12.41 -8.27
CA LYS A 63 24.72 -11.95 -9.23
C LYS A 63 25.94 -11.39 -8.50
N ASN A 64 25.75 -10.58 -7.47
CA ASN A 64 26.84 -10.09 -6.63
C ASN A 64 27.56 -11.23 -5.90
N SER A 65 26.82 -12.20 -5.35
CA SER A 65 27.39 -13.37 -4.69
C SER A 65 28.21 -14.24 -5.65
N SER A 66 27.69 -14.47 -6.85
CA SER A 66 28.34 -15.20 -7.95
C SER A 66 29.64 -14.51 -8.36
N HIS A 67 29.62 -13.17 -8.51
CA HIS A 67 30.81 -12.39 -8.83
C HIS A 67 31.90 -12.47 -7.74
N VAL A 68 31.53 -12.33 -6.46
CA VAL A 68 32.48 -12.47 -5.34
C VAL A 68 33.11 -13.87 -5.32
N LYS A 69 32.32 -14.91 -5.58
CA LYS A 69 32.82 -16.30 -5.63
C LYS A 69 33.69 -16.54 -6.87
N PHE A 70 33.36 -15.94 -8.01
CA PHE A 70 34.17 -15.96 -9.21
C PHE A 70 35.55 -15.36 -8.98
N GLU A 71 35.63 -14.18 -8.35
CA GLU A 71 36.92 -13.53 -8.05
C GLU A 71 37.79 -14.40 -7.12
N LYS A 72 37.18 -15.07 -6.12
CA LYS A 72 37.89 -16.03 -5.27
C LYS A 72 38.39 -17.23 -6.06
N HIS A 73 37.54 -17.85 -6.88
CA HIS A 73 37.94 -18.97 -7.74
C HIS A 73 39.09 -18.56 -8.67
N LYS A 74 38.98 -17.43 -9.35
CA LYS A 74 40.01 -16.86 -10.23
C LYS A 74 41.32 -16.61 -9.50
N THR A 75 41.25 -16.06 -8.29
CA THR A 75 42.43 -15.80 -7.44
C THR A 75 43.17 -17.09 -7.10
N TYR A 76 42.47 -18.19 -6.81
CA TYR A 76 43.10 -19.48 -6.52
C TYR A 76 43.48 -20.27 -7.77
N ARG A 77 42.84 -20.03 -8.92
CA ARG A 77 43.17 -20.69 -10.20
C ARG A 77 44.40 -20.06 -10.86
N ASP A 78 44.41 -18.74 -10.95
CA ASP A 78 45.38 -17.97 -11.75
C ASP A 78 46.45 -17.28 -10.88
N GLY A 79 46.26 -17.23 -9.56
CA GLY A 79 47.14 -16.54 -8.63
C GLY A 79 48.44 -17.30 -8.36
N LEU A 80 49.49 -16.97 -9.12
CA LEU A 80 50.84 -17.51 -8.92
C LEU A 80 51.39 -17.22 -7.53
N ILE A 81 51.19 -16.01 -6.99
CA ILE A 81 51.69 -15.61 -5.66
C ILE A 81 51.14 -16.52 -4.55
N ILE A 82 49.84 -16.81 -4.59
CA ILE A 82 49.19 -17.68 -3.62
C ILE A 82 49.72 -19.11 -3.78
N LYS A 83 49.81 -19.60 -5.03
CA LYS A 83 50.38 -20.92 -5.31
C LYS A 83 51.80 -21.05 -4.77
N TYR A 84 52.66 -20.05 -4.97
CA TYR A 84 54.03 -20.02 -4.45
C TYR A 84 54.09 -19.97 -2.92
N ALA A 85 53.19 -19.22 -2.26
CA ALA A 85 53.12 -19.20 -0.80
C ALA A 85 52.77 -20.57 -0.21
N TYR A 86 51.78 -21.27 -0.79
CA TYR A 86 51.43 -22.64 -0.36
C TYR A 86 52.53 -23.65 -0.68
N TYR A 87 53.25 -23.46 -1.79
CA TYR A 87 54.42 -24.28 -2.14
C TYR A 87 55.56 -24.10 -1.12
N ALA A 88 55.88 -22.87 -0.73
CA ALA A 88 56.92 -22.57 0.24
C ALA A 88 56.67 -23.20 1.62
N VAL A 89 55.40 -23.33 2.03
CA VAL A 89 54.99 -23.98 3.29
C VAL A 89 54.74 -25.48 3.10
N CYS A 90 55.02 -26.06 1.93
CA CYS A 90 54.78 -27.47 1.60
C CYS A 90 53.31 -27.93 1.76
N MET A 91 52.34 -27.01 1.65
CA MET A 91 50.91 -27.25 1.86
C MET A 91 50.11 -27.34 0.55
N MET A 92 50.70 -27.91 -0.51
CA MET A 92 50.07 -27.91 -1.83
C MET A 92 48.74 -28.68 -1.90
N MET A 93 48.59 -29.75 -1.12
CA MET A 93 47.31 -30.46 -1.02
C MET A 93 46.18 -29.56 -0.49
N LEU A 94 46.47 -28.68 0.48
CA LEU A 94 45.48 -27.75 1.03
C LEU A 94 45.09 -26.67 0.01
N PHE A 95 46.03 -26.22 -0.83
CA PHE A 95 45.73 -25.31 -1.93
C PHE A 95 44.79 -25.95 -2.96
N HIS A 96 45.07 -27.18 -3.40
CA HIS A 96 44.20 -27.89 -4.34
C HIS A 96 42.80 -28.15 -3.76
N LYS A 97 42.73 -28.50 -2.47
CA LYS A 97 41.45 -28.64 -1.76
C LYS A 97 40.65 -27.34 -1.80
N LYS A 98 41.27 -26.21 -1.40
CA LYS A 98 40.62 -24.88 -1.42
C LYS A 98 40.23 -24.44 -2.83
N ALA A 99 41.07 -24.68 -3.83
CA ALA A 99 40.77 -24.33 -5.22
C ALA A 99 39.52 -25.06 -5.73
N ASN A 100 39.41 -26.37 -5.44
CA ASN A 100 38.24 -27.17 -5.76
C ASN A 100 36.99 -26.71 -4.97
N GLU A 101 37.12 -26.40 -3.68
CA GLU A 101 36.03 -25.84 -2.88
C GLU A 101 35.49 -24.53 -3.46
N TYR A 102 36.37 -23.61 -3.89
CA TYR A 102 35.94 -22.35 -4.51
C TYR A 102 35.34 -22.53 -5.90
N GLU A 103 35.85 -23.49 -6.69
CA GLU A 103 35.27 -23.85 -7.98
C GLU A 103 33.84 -24.38 -7.83
N GLN A 104 33.62 -25.34 -6.93
CA GLN A 104 32.29 -25.86 -6.63
C GLN A 104 31.36 -24.76 -6.12
N ALA A 105 31.83 -23.92 -5.20
CA ALA A 105 31.04 -22.83 -4.64
C ALA A 105 30.64 -21.79 -5.72
N TYR A 106 31.52 -21.52 -6.70
CA TYR A 106 31.24 -20.65 -7.84
C TYR A 106 30.19 -21.27 -8.77
N PHE A 107 30.36 -22.52 -9.19
CA PHE A 107 29.37 -23.18 -10.06
C PHE A 107 28.00 -23.30 -9.40
N GLU A 108 27.94 -23.59 -8.11
CA GLU A 108 26.68 -23.60 -7.36
C GLU A 108 26.01 -22.22 -7.34
N ALA A 109 26.79 -21.15 -7.15
CA ALA A 109 26.26 -19.78 -7.20
C ALA A 109 25.78 -19.40 -8.60
N LEU A 110 26.52 -19.79 -9.64
CA LEU A 110 26.16 -19.53 -11.02
C LEU A 110 24.85 -20.25 -11.40
N LYS A 111 24.69 -21.51 -10.96
CA LYS A 111 23.43 -22.25 -11.15
C LYS A 111 22.26 -21.53 -10.48
N LYS A 112 22.41 -21.15 -9.20
CA LYS A 112 21.37 -20.41 -8.46
C LYS A 112 21.02 -19.08 -9.12
N GLN A 113 22.03 -18.35 -9.63
CA GLN A 113 21.80 -17.11 -10.38
C GLN A 113 20.98 -17.38 -11.64
N LYS A 114 21.37 -18.38 -12.44
CA LYS A 114 20.65 -18.75 -13.66
C LYS A 114 19.21 -19.16 -13.37
N ASP A 115 18.98 -20.03 -12.39
CA ASP A 115 17.64 -20.47 -11.99
C ASP A 115 16.76 -19.25 -11.59
N ALA A 116 17.35 -18.27 -10.91
CA ALA A 116 16.67 -17.04 -10.53
C ALA A 116 16.37 -16.11 -11.72
N GLU A 117 17.28 -16.01 -12.70
CA GLU A 117 17.09 -15.26 -13.94
C GLU A 117 16.02 -15.90 -14.83
N ASP A 118 16.01 -17.22 -14.96
CA ASP A 118 14.99 -17.97 -15.71
C ASP A 118 13.60 -17.79 -15.08
N ARG A 119 13.51 -17.85 -13.74
CA ARG A 119 12.26 -17.54 -13.02
C ARG A 119 11.79 -16.11 -13.26
N ARG A 120 12.69 -15.14 -13.22
CA ARG A 120 12.39 -13.74 -13.50
C ARG A 120 11.84 -13.56 -14.92
N ALA A 121 12.48 -14.20 -15.91
CA ALA A 121 12.02 -14.15 -17.30
C ALA A 121 10.62 -14.76 -17.46
N GLY A 122 10.33 -15.88 -16.78
CA GLY A 122 9.00 -16.47 -16.74
C GLY A 122 7.94 -15.55 -16.14
N LEU A 123 8.25 -14.89 -15.00
CA LEU A 123 7.36 -13.92 -14.37
C LEU A 123 7.09 -12.71 -15.28
N GLN A 124 8.13 -12.18 -15.94
CA GLN A 124 7.99 -11.08 -16.88
C GLN A 124 7.05 -11.44 -18.03
N LYS A 125 7.24 -12.62 -18.63
CA LYS A 125 6.36 -13.10 -19.71
C LYS A 125 4.91 -13.21 -19.25
N ASN A 126 4.66 -13.81 -18.08
CA ASN A 126 3.31 -13.92 -17.54
C ASN A 126 2.66 -12.56 -17.33
N LEU A 127 3.43 -11.58 -16.86
CA LEU A 127 2.98 -10.21 -16.67
C LEU A 127 2.62 -9.54 -18.00
N ASP A 128 3.42 -9.74 -19.05
CA ASP A 128 3.15 -9.20 -20.38
C ASP A 128 1.87 -9.83 -20.99
N ASP A 129 1.68 -11.15 -20.82
CA ASP A 129 0.49 -11.87 -21.26
C ASP A 129 -0.77 -11.45 -20.48
N GLU A 130 -0.66 -11.16 -19.19
CA GLU A 130 -1.75 -10.59 -18.39
C GLU A 130 -2.07 -9.14 -18.76
N LEU A 131 -1.06 -8.32 -19.05
CA LEU A 131 -1.27 -6.94 -19.51
C LEU A 131 -2.00 -6.90 -20.85
N ALA A 132 -1.67 -7.81 -21.77
CA ALA A 132 -2.37 -7.93 -23.04
C ALA A 132 -3.86 -8.23 -22.81
N ARG A 133 -4.18 -9.22 -21.97
CA ARG A 133 -5.57 -9.59 -21.63
C ARG A 133 -6.32 -8.48 -20.88
N ASN A 134 -5.66 -7.80 -19.95
CA ASN A 134 -6.26 -6.71 -19.18
C ASN A 134 -6.68 -5.55 -20.10
N LYS A 135 -5.89 -5.22 -21.14
CA LYS A 135 -6.27 -4.18 -22.11
C LYS A 135 -7.62 -4.45 -22.78
N GLU A 136 -7.92 -5.71 -23.11
CA GLU A 136 -9.20 -6.11 -23.71
C GLU A 136 -10.37 -5.90 -22.72
N PHE A 137 -10.18 -6.30 -21.46
CA PHE A 137 -11.20 -6.09 -20.42
C PHE A 137 -11.38 -4.61 -20.08
N ARG A 138 -10.31 -3.81 -20.14
CA ARG A 138 -10.36 -2.37 -19.84
C ARG A 138 -11.30 -1.64 -20.79
N VAL A 139 -11.21 -1.89 -22.09
CA VAL A 139 -12.10 -1.29 -23.08
C VAL A 139 -13.56 -1.61 -22.77
N THR A 140 -13.85 -2.86 -22.43
CA THR A 140 -15.21 -3.29 -22.10
C THR A 140 -15.69 -2.68 -20.77
N ALA A 141 -14.80 -2.54 -19.80
CA ALA A 141 -15.09 -1.88 -18.53
C ALA A 141 -15.34 -0.37 -18.69
N GLU A 142 -14.63 0.30 -19.61
CA GLU A 142 -14.89 1.70 -19.97
C GLU A 142 -16.28 1.86 -20.61
N VAL A 143 -16.70 0.93 -21.46
CA VAL A 143 -18.07 0.91 -22.03
C VAL A 143 -19.11 0.73 -20.92
N HIS A 144 -18.86 -0.16 -19.96
CA HIS A 144 -19.73 -0.33 -18.80
C HIS A 144 -19.84 0.96 -17.96
N GLY A 145 -18.71 1.64 -17.72
CA GLY A 145 -18.67 2.91 -17.01
C GLY A 145 -19.47 4.01 -17.72
N LYS A 146 -19.30 4.13 -19.04
CA LYS A 146 -20.10 5.07 -19.86
C LYS A 146 -21.59 4.75 -19.83
N ALA A 147 -21.95 3.48 -19.89
CA ALA A 147 -23.36 3.06 -19.79
C ALA A 147 -23.98 3.45 -18.44
N HIS A 148 -23.21 3.39 -17.33
CA HIS A 148 -23.65 3.94 -16.04
C HIS A 148 -23.83 5.46 -16.08
N GLU A 149 -22.87 6.21 -16.62
CA GLU A 149 -23.00 7.66 -16.76
C GLU A 149 -24.19 8.06 -17.61
N ASP A 150 -24.46 7.32 -18.69
CA ASP A 150 -25.59 7.58 -19.57
C ASP A 150 -26.92 7.22 -18.91
N LEU A 151 -26.95 6.20 -18.04
CA LEU A 151 -28.11 5.88 -17.20
C LEU A 151 -28.39 7.02 -16.21
N ASP A 152 -27.35 7.52 -15.55
CA ASP A 152 -27.47 8.63 -14.59
C ASP A 152 -27.95 9.90 -15.28
N LYS A 153 -27.40 10.23 -16.47
CA LYS A 153 -27.86 11.36 -17.28
C LYS A 153 -29.32 11.21 -17.71
N LEU A 154 -29.71 10.02 -18.16
CA LEU A 154 -31.11 9.75 -18.55
C LEU A 154 -32.05 9.92 -17.36
N TYR A 155 -31.62 9.47 -16.17
CA TYR A 155 -32.39 9.63 -14.95
C TYR A 155 -32.53 11.12 -14.57
N ILE A 156 -31.44 11.88 -14.64
CA ILE A 156 -31.47 13.33 -14.42
C ILE A 156 -32.43 13.98 -15.43
N GLU A 157 -32.31 13.70 -16.73
CA GLU A 157 -33.16 14.28 -17.77
C GLU A 157 -34.66 14.02 -17.55
N VAL A 158 -35.03 12.82 -17.11
CA VAL A 158 -36.43 12.45 -16.89
C VAL A 158 -36.99 13.05 -15.60
N PHE A 159 -36.17 13.16 -14.54
CA PHE A 159 -36.65 13.45 -13.19
C PHE A 159 -36.14 14.78 -12.60
N SER A 160 -35.32 15.56 -13.30
CA SER A 160 -34.80 16.85 -12.80
C SER A 160 -35.81 17.98 -12.86
N GLU A 161 -36.80 17.89 -13.74
CA GLU A 161 -37.82 18.93 -13.84
C GLU A 161 -38.90 18.75 -12.76
N PRO A 162 -39.61 19.83 -12.38
CA PRO A 162 -40.75 19.74 -11.49
C PRO A 162 -41.78 18.74 -12.04
N THR A 163 -42.43 18.02 -11.12
CA THR A 163 -43.52 17.09 -11.43
C THR A 163 -44.84 17.76 -11.06
N PRO A 164 -45.35 18.73 -11.84
CA PRO A 164 -46.54 19.50 -11.48
C PRO A 164 -47.81 18.64 -11.36
N GLU A 165 -47.79 17.45 -11.97
CA GLU A 165 -48.85 16.45 -11.91
C GLU A 165 -48.94 15.76 -10.54
N PHE A 166 -47.90 15.89 -9.70
CA PHE A 166 -47.79 15.22 -8.41
C PHE A 166 -47.25 16.14 -7.30
N PRO A 167 -48.07 17.09 -6.80
CA PRO A 167 -47.64 18.08 -5.81
C PRO A 167 -47.16 17.46 -4.49
N GLU A 168 -47.76 16.36 -4.03
CA GLU A 168 -47.32 15.67 -2.82
C GLU A 168 -45.87 15.14 -2.94
N GLN A 169 -45.48 14.69 -4.13
CA GLN A 169 -44.14 14.15 -4.39
C GLN A 169 -43.08 15.27 -4.47
N GLU A 170 -43.50 16.46 -4.91
CA GLU A 170 -42.67 17.67 -4.90
C GLU A 170 -42.38 18.14 -3.46
N GLU A 171 -43.38 18.12 -2.57
CA GLU A 171 -43.19 18.42 -1.15
C GLU A 171 -42.26 17.41 -0.47
N LEU A 172 -42.47 16.11 -0.74
CA LEU A 172 -41.60 15.03 -0.25
C LEU A 172 -40.15 15.17 -0.75
N ARG A 173 -39.95 15.50 -2.03
CA ARG A 173 -38.61 15.74 -2.60
C ARG A 173 -37.92 16.90 -1.89
N THR A 174 -38.63 18.01 -1.71
CA THR A 174 -38.08 19.19 -1.02
C THR A 174 -37.69 18.88 0.43
N GLN A 175 -38.53 18.14 1.15
CA GLN A 175 -38.21 17.70 2.51
C GLN A 175 -37.00 16.74 2.54
N TYR A 176 -36.92 15.82 1.59
CA TYR A 176 -35.79 14.90 1.45
C TYR A 176 -34.49 15.66 1.18
N ASP A 177 -34.49 16.60 0.22
CA ASP A 177 -33.31 17.38 -0.14
C ASP A 177 -32.81 18.23 1.02
N LEU A 178 -33.74 18.82 1.80
CA LEU A 178 -33.41 19.54 3.03
C LEU A 178 -32.76 18.61 4.07
N ALA A 179 -33.37 17.45 4.32
CA ALA A 179 -32.84 16.48 5.27
C ALA A 179 -31.48 15.91 4.83
N PHE A 180 -31.30 15.69 3.52
CA PHE A 180 -30.05 15.23 2.94
C PHE A 180 -28.94 16.27 3.11
N ALA A 181 -29.21 17.55 2.82
CA ALA A 181 -28.28 18.64 3.03
C ALA A 181 -27.88 18.77 4.51
N GLN A 182 -28.84 18.66 5.43
CA GLN A 182 -28.57 18.66 6.87
C GLN A 182 -27.69 17.48 7.30
N ARG A 183 -27.97 16.29 6.79
CA ARG A 183 -27.15 15.09 7.05
C ARG A 183 -25.72 15.27 6.54
N LEU A 184 -25.54 15.85 5.35
CA LEU A 184 -24.22 16.08 4.77
C LEU A 184 -23.40 17.03 5.65
N GLN A 185 -24.00 18.15 6.06
CA GLN A 185 -23.38 19.09 7.00
C GLN A 185 -23.05 18.44 8.35
N ALA A 186 -23.94 17.61 8.89
CA ALA A 186 -23.69 16.89 10.14
C ALA A 186 -22.52 15.90 10.00
N LYS A 187 -22.39 15.23 8.85
CA LYS A 187 -21.28 14.32 8.56
C LYS A 187 -19.95 15.07 8.48
N GLU A 188 -19.90 16.19 7.77
CA GLU A 188 -18.69 17.04 7.69
C GLU A 188 -18.26 17.50 9.09
N ARG A 189 -19.21 17.94 9.92
CA ARG A 189 -18.94 18.30 11.32
C ARG A 189 -18.40 17.11 12.12
N TYR A 190 -18.99 15.94 11.96
CA TYR A 190 -18.52 14.72 12.62
C TYR A 190 -17.09 14.35 12.21
N ASP A 191 -16.76 14.43 10.93
CA ASP A 191 -15.42 14.11 10.43
C ASP A 191 -14.37 15.10 10.97
N VAL A 192 -14.69 16.39 11.06
CA VAL A 192 -13.84 17.40 11.71
C VAL A 192 -13.63 17.08 13.20
N VAL A 193 -14.71 16.80 13.94
CA VAL A 193 -14.61 16.43 15.37
C VAL A 193 -13.77 15.17 15.57
N LYS A 194 -13.92 14.18 14.70
CA LYS A 194 -13.16 12.92 14.75
C LYS A 194 -11.65 13.13 14.54
N VAL A 195 -11.27 14.01 13.61
CA VAL A 195 -9.86 14.37 13.40
C VAL A 195 -9.30 15.09 14.63
N ASN A 196 -10.03 16.07 15.15
CA ASN A 196 -9.61 16.83 16.35
C ASN A 196 -9.50 15.95 17.60
N LEU A 197 -10.36 14.94 17.74
CA LEU A 197 -10.29 13.98 18.85
C LEU A 197 -9.01 13.14 18.76
N ARG A 198 -8.67 12.63 17.57
CA ARG A 198 -7.43 11.88 17.35
C ARG A 198 -6.20 12.72 17.68
N SER A 199 -6.14 13.97 17.21
CA SER A 199 -5.01 14.85 17.53
C SER A 199 -4.93 15.14 19.04
N SER A 200 -6.07 15.36 19.70
CA SER A 200 -6.10 15.57 21.16
C SER A 200 -5.66 14.32 21.95
N GLU A 201 -6.02 13.12 21.49
CA GLU A 201 -5.55 11.86 22.09
C GLU A 201 -4.04 11.68 21.92
N GLU A 202 -3.49 12.04 20.76
CA GLU A 202 -2.05 12.04 20.51
C GLU A 202 -1.31 13.05 21.41
N GLU A 203 -1.84 14.28 21.53
CA GLU A 203 -1.30 15.30 22.44
C GLU A 203 -1.31 14.82 23.89
N ARG A 204 -2.41 14.23 24.36
CA ARG A 204 -2.51 13.66 25.71
C ARG A 204 -1.49 12.55 25.96
N LYS A 205 -1.18 11.76 24.94
CA LYS A 205 -0.17 10.70 25.04
C LYS A 205 1.23 11.30 25.18
N ILE A 206 1.56 12.34 24.40
CA ILE A 206 2.85 13.05 24.49
C ILE A 206 3.00 13.67 25.88
N VAL A 207 2.00 14.43 26.35
CA VAL A 207 2.04 15.05 27.69
C VAL A 207 2.22 14.00 28.80
N ARG A 208 1.60 12.81 28.66
CA ARG A 208 1.77 11.72 29.63
C ARG A 208 3.19 11.17 29.64
N GLU A 209 3.81 11.00 28.49
CA GLU A 209 5.20 10.54 28.41
C GLU A 209 6.15 11.61 28.97
N ASP A 210 5.94 12.89 28.64
CA ASP A 210 6.73 14.01 29.18
C ASP A 210 6.62 14.11 30.73
N LEU A 211 5.43 13.86 31.28
CA LEU A 211 5.24 13.81 32.74
C LEU A 211 5.97 12.64 33.39
N LYS A 212 6.05 11.48 32.73
CA LYS A 212 6.83 10.33 33.23
C LYS A 212 8.31 10.63 33.23
N THR A 213 8.83 11.22 32.15
CA THR A 213 10.25 11.60 32.09
C THR A 213 10.59 12.67 33.13
N ALA A 214 9.73 13.66 33.31
CA ALA A 214 9.92 14.68 34.35
C ALA A 214 9.87 14.09 35.77
N ALA A 215 9.04 13.06 36.01
CA ALA A 215 8.98 12.37 37.29
C ALA A 215 10.27 11.57 37.57
N LEU A 216 10.82 10.87 36.56
CA LEU A 216 12.10 10.15 36.67
C LEU A 216 13.25 11.12 36.95
N ASP A 217 13.35 12.21 36.19
CA ASP A 217 14.36 13.26 36.41
C ASP A 217 14.27 13.86 37.82
N ALA A 218 13.06 14.04 38.36
CA ALA A 218 12.86 14.53 39.70
C ALA A 218 13.28 13.52 40.78
N GLU A 219 13.05 12.22 40.54
CA GLU A 219 13.48 11.14 41.42
C GLU A 219 15.01 10.99 41.42
N GLU A 220 15.65 11.03 40.26
CA GLU A 220 17.12 11.04 40.13
C GLU A 220 17.75 12.23 40.86
N LYS A 221 17.16 13.43 40.72
CA LYS A 221 17.61 14.62 41.47
C LYS A 221 17.44 14.46 42.98
N ARG A 222 16.36 13.82 43.44
CA ARG A 222 16.16 13.53 44.88
C ARG A 222 17.20 12.56 45.40
N GLN A 223 17.46 11.47 44.69
CA GLN A 223 18.51 10.51 45.05
C GLN A 223 19.90 11.16 45.07
N ALA A 224 20.20 12.01 44.07
CA ALA A 224 21.46 12.75 44.03
C ALA A 224 21.62 13.72 45.22
N LEU A 225 20.53 14.39 45.64
CA LEU A 225 20.52 15.25 46.83
C LEU A 225 20.69 14.45 48.13
N GLU A 226 20.09 13.27 48.23
CA GLU A 226 20.23 12.37 49.37
C GLU A 226 21.68 11.87 49.52
N ILE A 227 22.28 11.40 48.42
CA ILE A 227 23.70 11.02 48.37
C ILE A 227 24.60 12.22 48.70
N ALA A 228 24.30 13.42 48.18
CA ALA A 228 25.06 14.62 48.51
C ALA A 228 24.94 14.99 50.01
N ARG A 229 23.76 14.82 50.60
CA ARG A 229 23.54 15.04 52.04
C ARG A 229 24.33 14.05 52.89
N GLU A 230 24.34 12.77 52.53
CA GLU A 230 25.15 11.75 53.23
C GLU A 230 26.64 12.07 53.15
N LYS A 231 27.16 12.44 51.97
CA LYS A 231 28.56 12.83 51.80
C LYS A 231 28.95 14.08 52.59
N VAL A 232 28.05 15.08 52.68
CA VAL A 232 28.26 16.27 53.52
C VAL A 232 28.29 15.87 55.00
N PHE A 233 27.43 14.93 55.42
CA PHE A 233 27.43 14.40 56.79
C PHE A 233 28.75 13.69 57.12
N GLU A 234 29.27 12.85 56.21
CA GLU A 234 30.57 12.18 56.36
C GLU A 234 31.75 13.15 56.38
N GLN A 235 31.74 14.19 55.53
CA GLN A 235 32.79 15.21 55.50
C GLN A 235 32.74 16.18 56.69
N SER A 236 31.57 16.36 57.30
CA SER A 236 31.40 17.26 58.45
C SER A 236 31.95 16.71 59.77
N GLY A 237 32.42 15.46 59.82
CA GLY A 237 33.28 14.98 60.91
C GLY A 237 32.73 15.22 62.32
N ILE A 238 31.42 15.13 62.53
CA ILE A 238 30.85 15.15 63.88
C ILE A 238 30.71 13.69 64.34
N SER A 239 31.79 13.24 64.98
CA SER A 239 31.76 12.21 66.02
C SER A 239 30.75 12.65 67.11
N GLY A 240 29.48 12.32 66.90
CA GLY A 240 28.42 12.44 67.90
C GLY A 240 28.28 11.14 68.69
N GLY A 241 29.36 10.71 69.36
CA GLY A 241 29.24 9.75 70.45
C GLY A 241 28.59 10.45 71.64
N ILE A 242 27.43 9.98 72.08
CA ILE A 242 26.83 10.31 73.37
C ILE A 242 26.25 9.03 73.96
N TYR A 243 26.89 8.59 75.05
CA TYR A 243 26.32 7.78 76.12
C TYR A 243 25.13 8.49 76.78
#